data_AF-A0A0L1L0C0-F1
#
_entry.id   AF-A0A0L1L0C0-F1
#
_cell.length_a   1.000
_cell.length_b   1.000
_cell.length_c   1.000
_cell.angle_alpha   90.00
_cell.angle_beta   90.00
_cell.angle_gamma   90.00
#
_symmetry.space_group_name_H-M   'P 1'
#
loop_
_entity.id
_entity.type
_entity.pdbx_description
1 polymer ?
#
loop_
_entity_poly.entity_id
_entity_poly.type
_entity_poly.pdbx_seq_one_letter_code
_entity_poly.pdbx_strand_id
1 'polypeptide(L)'
;MPWSGTAKLYACCFLTQQTTFFAYHTHSYVGQNPKSLKWDKPNTMRDVFLTTMPPPLRWKVTETYTSNVTIWDLKNIFPNPISFLYCSSVGDLALNCFVGIAVGVPWTHHFGLGRAMCVSLLGGMFAGGCFQFQSRVHPEKNLTSYDACSTSSGALSAMCSSFLLHRVSRKHLISRKAAVMYILYKLTEEYVLAPMHIRYCREFAKNESVVTTTMLEKFQFQLIEQFYGPINMASAVEPCVREWGSVGGVFLGMIWAALVFRTVQERAALRQFHHTLGKYRPSQAT
;
A
#
# COMPACT_ATOMS: atom_id res chain seq x y z
N MET A 1 -19.46 -20.24 -12.12
CA MET A 1 -20.41 -19.85 -11.05
C MET A 1 -20.65 -18.36 -11.14
N PRO A 2 -21.91 -17.90 -11.23
CA PRO A 2 -22.21 -16.47 -11.19
C PRO A 2 -21.77 -15.89 -9.83
N TRP A 3 -21.14 -14.71 -9.85
CA TRP A 3 -20.72 -14.03 -8.62
C TRP A 3 -21.95 -13.53 -7.84
N SER A 4 -21.93 -13.70 -6.52
CA SER A 4 -22.87 -13.09 -5.58
C SER A 4 -22.99 -11.58 -5.80
N GLY A 5 -24.19 -11.02 -5.59
CA GLY A 5 -24.44 -9.58 -5.73
C GLY A 5 -23.49 -8.70 -4.91
N THR A 6 -23.08 -9.15 -3.72
CA THR A 6 -22.10 -8.47 -2.86
C THR A 6 -20.71 -8.36 -3.48
N ALA A 7 -20.27 -9.40 -4.20
CA ALA A 7 -18.97 -9.41 -4.86
C ALA A 7 -18.96 -8.50 -6.10
N LYS A 8 -20.09 -8.42 -6.81
CA LYS A 8 -20.29 -7.42 -7.88
C LYS A 8 -20.30 -6.00 -7.33
N LEU A 9 -21.00 -5.77 -6.20
CA LEU A 9 -21.00 -4.48 -5.53
C LEU A 9 -19.59 -4.06 -5.11
N TYR A 10 -18.81 -4.98 -4.53
CA TYR A 10 -17.40 -4.72 -4.20
C TYR A 10 -16.60 -4.31 -5.44
N ALA A 11 -16.70 -5.06 -6.54
CA ALA A 11 -16.00 -4.73 -7.78
C ALA A 11 -16.40 -3.34 -8.29
N CYS A 12 -17.70 -3.05 -8.36
CA CYS A 12 -18.19 -1.75 -8.79
C CYS A 12 -17.71 -0.63 -7.87
N CYS A 13 -17.84 -0.77 -6.55
CA CYS A 13 -17.37 0.24 -5.60
C CYS A 13 -15.86 0.45 -5.72
N PHE A 14 -15.07 -0.62 -5.79
CA PHE A 14 -13.62 -0.51 -5.91
C PHE A 14 -13.20 0.15 -7.22
N LEU A 15 -13.76 -0.28 -8.36
CA LEU A 15 -13.49 0.30 -9.68
C LEU A 15 -13.93 1.76 -9.76
N THR A 16 -15.15 2.08 -9.33
CA THR A 16 -15.68 3.44 -9.34
C THR A 16 -14.84 4.33 -8.43
N GLN A 17 -14.49 3.87 -7.22
CA GLN A 17 -13.68 4.67 -6.31
C GLN A 17 -12.29 4.95 -6.89
N GLN A 18 -11.59 3.92 -7.38
CA GLN A 18 -10.27 4.09 -7.98
C GLN A 18 -10.31 5.00 -9.22
N THR A 19 -11.32 4.82 -10.08
CA THR A 19 -11.47 5.61 -11.31
C THR A 19 -11.89 7.05 -11.03
N THR A 20 -12.87 7.28 -10.15
CA THR A 20 -13.32 8.62 -9.78
C THR A 20 -12.22 9.39 -9.07
N PHE A 21 -11.49 8.72 -8.17
CA PHE A 21 -10.37 9.34 -7.48
C PHE A 21 -9.24 9.69 -8.47
N PHE A 22 -8.86 8.76 -9.33
CA PHE A 22 -7.86 9.03 -10.37
C PHE A 22 -8.31 10.16 -11.32
N ALA A 23 -9.54 10.13 -11.84
CA ALA A 23 -10.08 11.13 -12.75
C ALA A 23 -10.22 12.52 -12.09
N TYR A 24 -10.57 12.55 -10.80
CA TYR A 24 -10.54 13.79 -10.01
C TYR A 24 -9.12 14.34 -9.97
N HIS A 25 -8.11 13.46 -9.86
CA HIS A 25 -6.73 13.86 -9.67
C HIS A 25 -5.94 14.14 -10.96
N THR A 26 -6.22 13.46 -12.08
CA THR A 26 -5.54 13.66 -13.37
C THR A 26 -5.62 15.07 -13.91
N HIS A 27 -6.66 15.80 -13.52
CA HIS A 27 -6.85 17.22 -13.88
C HIS A 27 -6.78 18.15 -12.66
N SER A 28 -6.54 17.62 -11.46
CA SER A 28 -6.30 18.44 -10.27
C SER A 28 -4.87 18.97 -10.22
N TYR A 29 -4.68 20.05 -9.45
CA TYR A 29 -3.45 20.82 -9.21
C TYR A 29 -2.13 20.02 -9.12
N VAL A 30 -2.17 18.76 -8.70
CA VAL A 30 -1.00 17.88 -8.52
C VAL A 30 -0.36 17.47 -9.85
N GLY A 31 -1.14 17.23 -10.91
CA GLY A 31 -0.63 16.70 -12.19
C GLY A 31 -0.12 17.74 -13.18
N GLN A 32 -0.61 18.99 -13.11
CA GLN A 32 -0.27 20.04 -14.09
C GLN A 32 0.59 21.16 -13.51
N ASN A 33 0.78 21.22 -12.19
CA ASN A 33 1.52 22.32 -11.58
C ASN A 33 2.35 21.83 -10.37
N PRO A 34 3.55 21.24 -10.59
CA PRO A 34 4.44 20.80 -9.52
C PRO A 34 4.88 21.95 -8.58
N LYS A 35 4.69 23.22 -8.97
CA LYS A 35 4.87 24.39 -8.10
C LYS A 35 3.79 24.52 -7.01
N SER A 36 2.60 23.95 -7.21
CA SER A 36 1.51 24.00 -6.21
C SER A 36 1.71 23.02 -5.06
N LEU A 37 2.49 21.96 -5.29
CA LEU A 37 3.01 21.08 -4.25
C LEU A 37 4.05 21.80 -3.37
N LYS A 38 4.79 22.79 -3.92
CA LYS A 38 5.78 23.62 -3.21
C LYS A 38 5.17 24.71 -2.31
N TRP A 39 3.85 24.81 -2.22
CA TRP A 39 3.22 25.90 -1.47
C TRP A 39 3.16 25.60 0.03
N ASP A 40 3.63 26.55 0.86
CA ASP A 40 3.69 26.45 2.33
C ASP A 40 2.31 26.50 3.03
N LYS A 41 1.21 26.53 2.26
CA LYS A 41 -0.14 26.52 2.83
C LYS A 41 -0.60 25.08 3.15
N PRO A 42 -1.37 24.88 4.23
CA PRO A 42 -1.96 23.59 4.56
C PRO A 42 -2.97 23.25 3.48
N ASN A 43 -2.53 22.49 2.47
CA ASN A 43 -3.41 21.98 1.45
C ASN A 43 -4.28 20.92 2.11
N THR A 44 -5.59 21.17 2.16
CA THR A 44 -6.62 20.30 2.71
C THR A 44 -6.54 18.87 2.18
N MET A 45 -5.89 18.62 1.04
CA MET A 45 -5.65 17.27 0.51
C MET A 45 -4.37 16.60 1.01
N ARG A 46 -3.34 17.38 1.39
CA ARG A 46 -2.17 16.86 2.11
C ARG A 46 -2.66 16.37 3.47
N ASP A 47 -3.30 17.23 4.25
CA ASP A 47 -3.76 16.87 5.60
C ASP A 47 -4.88 15.82 5.62
N VAL A 48 -5.69 15.73 4.55
CA VAL A 48 -6.65 14.63 4.41
C VAL A 48 -5.95 13.35 3.98
N PHE A 49 -5.13 13.25 2.93
CA PHE A 49 -4.69 11.94 2.40
C PHE A 49 -3.23 11.57 2.64
N LEU A 50 -2.38 12.54 2.92
CA LEU A 50 -0.94 12.39 3.08
C LEU A 50 -0.59 12.84 4.49
N THR A 51 -0.33 11.91 5.40
CA THR A 51 0.19 12.29 6.70
C THR A 51 1.43 13.13 6.49
N THR A 52 1.32 14.42 6.79
CA THR A 52 2.40 15.37 6.69
C THR A 52 3.44 14.86 7.66
N MET A 53 4.55 14.37 7.11
CA MET A 53 5.74 14.20 7.92
C MET A 53 6.04 15.60 8.45
N PRO A 54 6.04 15.83 9.78
CA PRO A 54 6.55 17.09 10.29
C PRO A 54 7.94 17.29 9.66
N PRO A 55 8.30 18.54 9.33
CA PRO A 55 9.57 18.83 8.69
C PRO A 55 10.65 18.03 9.40
N PRO A 56 11.57 17.38 8.65
CA PRO A 56 12.57 16.51 9.25
C PRO A 56 13.15 17.29 10.41
N LEU A 57 13.00 16.73 11.62
CA LEU A 57 13.73 17.21 12.78
C LEU A 57 15.19 17.07 12.36
N ARG A 58 15.74 18.12 11.76
CA ARG A 58 17.16 18.36 11.73
C ARG A 58 17.46 18.39 13.21
N TRP A 59 17.98 17.28 13.70
CA TRP A 59 18.72 17.23 14.94
C TRP A 59 19.91 18.17 14.75
N LYS A 60 19.65 19.48 14.78
CA LYS A 60 20.67 20.43 15.14
C LYS A 60 20.95 20.09 16.59
N VAL A 61 22.04 19.38 16.80
CA VAL A 61 22.66 19.14 18.11
C VAL A 61 23.24 20.47 18.61
N THR A 62 22.41 21.50 18.62
CA THR A 62 22.72 22.86 19.04
C THR A 62 21.43 23.41 19.62
N GLU A 63 21.09 22.85 20.79
CA GLU A 63 20.58 23.53 21.97
C GLU A 63 19.88 22.50 22.85
N THR A 64 20.20 22.55 24.13
CA THR A 64 19.58 21.84 25.25
C THR A 64 18.06 21.93 25.17
N TYR A 65 17.45 20.95 24.51
CA TYR A 65 16.00 20.76 24.54
C TYR A 65 15.64 20.31 25.96
N THR A 66 15.01 21.22 26.70
CA THR A 66 14.24 20.89 27.88
C THR A 66 13.26 19.78 27.52
N SER A 67 13.18 18.79 28.40
CA SER A 67 12.66 17.42 28.25
C SER A 67 11.14 17.29 28.00
N ASN A 68 10.51 18.25 27.33
CA ASN A 68 9.12 18.17 26.91
C ASN A 68 9.05 17.68 25.45
N VAL A 69 9.61 16.50 25.19
CA VAL A 69 9.22 15.72 24.02
C VAL A 69 7.79 15.28 24.30
N THR A 70 6.83 16.04 23.80
CA THR A 70 5.40 15.69 23.87
C THR A 70 5.25 14.31 23.26
N ILE A 71 4.92 13.37 24.15
CA ILE A 71 4.52 12.00 23.90
C ILE A 71 3.63 12.00 22.67
N TRP A 72 4.16 11.47 21.57
CA TRP A 72 3.45 11.02 20.38
C TRP A 72 2.20 11.83 20.06
N ASP A 73 2.30 12.81 19.16
CA ASP A 73 1.12 13.39 18.53
C ASP A 73 0.46 12.29 17.67
N LEU A 74 -0.32 11.42 18.35
CA LEU A 74 -0.97 10.21 17.85
C LEU A 74 -1.85 10.50 16.64
N LYS A 75 -2.28 11.77 16.51
CA LYS A 75 -3.01 12.29 15.35
C LYS A 75 -2.24 12.11 14.05
N ASN A 76 -0.91 12.09 14.09
CA ASN A 76 -0.08 11.90 12.91
C ASN A 76 0.33 10.45 12.66
N ILE A 77 0.09 9.53 13.61
CA ILE A 77 0.53 8.12 13.51
C ILE A 77 -0.43 7.28 12.67
N PHE A 78 -1.71 7.62 12.69
CA PHE A 78 -2.70 6.90 11.90
C PHE A 78 -2.85 7.57 10.53
N PRO A 79 -2.40 6.94 9.44
CA PRO A 79 -2.66 7.43 8.11
C PRO A 79 -4.17 7.51 7.89
N ASN A 80 -4.61 8.48 7.09
CA ASN A 80 -6.03 8.62 6.79
C ASN A 80 -6.57 7.28 6.28
N PRO A 81 -7.64 6.75 6.90
CA PRO A 81 -8.26 5.51 6.47
C PRO A 81 -8.79 5.55 5.04
N ILE A 82 -8.90 6.70 4.37
CA ILE A 82 -9.34 6.82 2.97
C ILE A 82 -8.15 6.85 2.00
N SER A 83 -6.92 6.98 2.50
CA SER A 83 -5.72 7.02 1.65
C SER A 83 -5.60 5.78 0.76
N PHE A 84 -6.17 4.62 1.15
CA PHE A 84 -6.12 3.39 0.34
C PHE A 84 -6.81 3.48 -1.01
N LEU A 85 -7.42 4.62 -1.33
CA LEU A 85 -8.01 4.94 -2.62
C LEU A 85 -7.03 5.62 -3.59
N TYR A 86 -5.83 6.00 -3.13
CA TYR A 86 -4.86 6.74 -3.94
C TYR A 86 -4.05 5.81 -4.86
N CYS A 87 -4.00 6.11 -6.16
CA CYS A 87 -3.07 5.51 -7.13
C CYS A 87 -2.19 6.62 -7.74
N SER A 88 -0.88 6.39 -7.83
CA SER A 88 0.08 7.35 -8.38
C SER A 88 0.10 7.44 -9.90
N SER A 89 -0.27 6.35 -10.58
CA SER A 89 -0.17 6.27 -12.04
C SER A 89 -1.37 5.56 -12.67
N VAL A 90 -1.59 5.79 -13.98
CA VAL A 90 -2.59 5.04 -14.77
C VAL A 90 -2.27 3.53 -14.73
N GLY A 91 -0.98 3.18 -14.76
CA GLY A 91 -0.52 1.79 -14.70
C GLY A 91 -0.90 1.12 -13.37
N ASP A 92 -0.63 1.80 -12.25
CA ASP A 92 -1.03 1.33 -10.93
C ASP A 92 -2.54 1.23 -10.80
N LEU A 93 -3.28 2.20 -11.32
CA LEU A 93 -4.75 2.14 -11.37
C LEU A 93 -5.22 0.88 -12.12
N ALA A 94 -4.73 0.66 -13.33
CA ALA A 94 -5.13 -0.49 -14.15
C ALA A 94 -4.77 -1.81 -13.48
N LEU A 95 -3.56 -1.91 -12.91
CA LEU A 95 -3.11 -3.08 -12.18
C LEU A 95 -3.95 -3.33 -10.92
N ASN A 96 -4.21 -2.28 -10.13
CA ASN A 96 -5.01 -2.36 -8.91
C ASN A 96 -6.46 -2.76 -9.23
N CYS A 97 -7.05 -2.23 -10.29
CA CYS A 97 -8.37 -2.62 -10.78
C CYS A 97 -8.39 -4.11 -11.21
N PHE A 98 -7.40 -4.54 -11.99
CA PHE A 98 -7.28 -5.94 -12.41
C PHE A 98 -7.17 -6.89 -11.22
N VAL A 99 -6.30 -6.57 -10.24
CA VAL A 99 -6.08 -7.38 -9.04
C VAL A 99 -7.31 -7.34 -8.12
N GLY A 100 -7.96 -6.18 -7.99
CA GLY A 100 -9.21 -6.01 -7.25
C GLY A 100 -10.33 -6.91 -7.80
N ILE A 101 -10.43 -7.06 -9.13
CA ILE A 101 -11.35 -8.01 -9.75
C ILE A 101 -10.86 -9.45 -9.57
N ALA A 102 -9.62 -9.74 -9.96
CA ALA A 102 -9.09 -11.10 -10.03
C ALA A 102 -9.00 -11.77 -8.66
N VAL A 103 -8.67 -11.02 -7.61
CA VAL A 103 -8.49 -11.50 -6.22
C VAL A 103 -9.63 -11.05 -5.33
N GLY A 104 -10.00 -9.77 -5.38
CA GLY A 104 -10.98 -9.19 -4.47
C GLY A 104 -12.40 -9.71 -4.63
N VAL A 105 -12.82 -10.00 -5.86
CA VAL A 105 -14.16 -10.56 -6.09
C VAL A 105 -14.28 -11.99 -5.54
N PRO A 106 -13.38 -12.95 -5.89
CA PRO A 106 -13.41 -14.29 -5.27
C PRO A 106 -13.27 -14.28 -3.76
N TRP A 107 -12.44 -13.37 -3.23
CA TRP A 107 -12.27 -13.18 -1.78
C TRP A 107 -13.58 -12.72 -1.15
N THR A 108 -14.18 -11.64 -1.66
CA THR A 108 -15.43 -11.07 -1.14
C THR A 108 -16.59 -12.04 -1.25
N HIS A 109 -16.66 -12.80 -2.35
CA HIS A 109 -17.65 -13.86 -2.52
C HIS A 109 -17.59 -14.91 -1.39
N HIS A 110 -16.39 -15.28 -0.95
CA HIS A 110 -16.22 -16.33 0.06
C HIS A 110 -16.30 -15.82 1.49
N PHE A 111 -15.79 -14.63 1.78
CA PHE A 111 -15.68 -14.12 3.14
C PHE A 111 -16.72 -13.08 3.51
N GLY A 112 -17.43 -12.53 2.52
CA GLY A 112 -18.38 -11.44 2.65
C GLY A 112 -17.74 -10.06 2.56
N LEU A 113 -18.57 -9.07 2.20
CA LEU A 113 -18.16 -7.68 1.96
C LEU A 113 -17.55 -7.02 3.20
N GLY A 114 -18.14 -7.19 4.38
CA GLY A 114 -17.65 -6.54 5.60
C GLY A 114 -16.22 -6.95 5.97
N ARG A 115 -15.87 -8.23 5.79
CA ARG A 115 -14.50 -8.69 6.02
C ARG A 115 -13.53 -8.16 4.96
N ALA A 116 -14.01 -8.01 3.72
CA ALA A 116 -13.18 -7.51 2.62
C ALA A 116 -12.82 -6.05 2.89
N MET A 117 -13.83 -5.23 3.21
CA MET A 117 -13.63 -3.84 3.62
C MET A 117 -12.71 -3.71 4.83
N CYS A 118 -12.85 -4.57 5.83
CA CYS A 118 -12.01 -4.54 7.02
C CYS A 118 -10.53 -4.84 6.69
N VAL A 119 -10.26 -5.88 5.89
CA VAL A 119 -8.88 -6.21 5.46
C VAL A 119 -8.29 -5.11 4.59
N SER A 120 -9.05 -4.54 3.66
CA SER A 120 -8.59 -3.44 2.82
C SER A 120 -8.27 -2.19 3.64
N LEU A 121 -9.19 -1.77 4.51
CA LEU A 121 -9.03 -0.58 5.33
C LEU A 121 -7.86 -0.71 6.30
N LEU A 122 -7.80 -1.82 7.04
CA LEU A 122 -6.68 -2.06 7.95
C LEU A 122 -5.36 -2.22 7.18
N GLY A 123 -5.39 -2.87 6.01
CA GLY A 123 -4.24 -3.06 5.12
C GLY A 123 -3.62 -1.75 4.67
N GLY A 124 -4.46 -0.82 4.22
CA GLY A 124 -4.03 0.52 3.87
C GLY A 124 -3.54 1.32 5.08
N MET A 125 -4.23 1.22 6.22
CA MET A 125 -3.79 1.90 7.45
C MET A 125 -2.43 1.40 7.94
N PHE A 126 -2.20 0.09 7.92
CA PHE A 126 -0.93 -0.48 8.36
C PHE A 126 0.20 -0.16 7.39
N ALA A 127 -0.07 -0.16 6.08
CA ALA A 127 0.87 0.28 5.07
C ALA A 127 1.35 1.73 5.30
N GLY A 128 0.42 2.65 5.56
CA GLY A 128 0.77 4.05 5.84
C GLY A 128 1.53 4.21 7.16
N GLY A 129 1.18 3.45 8.20
CA GLY A 129 1.93 3.42 9.44
C GLY A 129 3.38 2.91 9.24
N CYS A 130 3.56 1.84 8.46
CA CYS A 130 4.88 1.31 8.11
C CYS A 130 5.72 2.35 7.34
N PHE A 131 5.11 3.05 6.39
CA PHE A 131 5.77 4.13 5.65
C PHE A 131 6.27 5.22 6.59
N GLN A 132 5.40 5.76 7.45
CA GLN A 132 5.80 6.79 8.41
C GLN A 132 6.92 6.33 9.34
N PHE A 133 6.80 5.10 9.88
CA PHE A 133 7.81 4.52 10.74
C PHE A 133 9.16 4.46 10.00
N GLN A 134 9.19 3.93 8.78
CA GLN A 134 10.40 3.82 7.97
C GLN A 134 11.00 5.18 7.63
N SER A 135 10.16 6.16 7.30
CA SER A 135 10.57 7.52 7.00
C SER A 135 11.15 8.25 8.23
N ARG A 136 10.83 7.82 9.45
CA ARG A 136 11.43 8.32 10.70
C ARG A 136 12.73 7.59 11.05
N VAL A 137 12.78 6.27 10.89
CA VAL A 137 13.98 5.46 11.18
C VAL A 137 15.10 5.72 10.18
N HIS A 138 14.74 5.93 8.91
CA HIS A 138 15.69 6.24 7.85
C HIS A 138 15.24 7.50 7.09
N PRO A 139 15.50 8.70 7.63
CA PRO A 139 15.11 9.96 7.00
C PRO A 139 15.69 10.10 5.59
N GLU A 140 16.86 9.52 5.36
CA GLU A 140 17.55 9.46 4.06
C GLU A 140 16.78 8.73 2.95
N LYS A 141 15.80 7.90 3.31
CA LYS A 141 14.93 7.22 2.35
C LYS A 141 13.90 8.16 1.75
N ASN A 142 13.58 9.26 2.43
CA ASN A 142 12.75 10.32 1.85
C ASN A 142 13.65 11.19 0.97
N LEU A 143 13.50 11.10 -0.34
CA LEU A 143 14.22 11.97 -1.26
C LEU A 143 13.59 13.34 -1.35
N THR A 144 12.26 13.38 -1.22
CA THR A 144 11.49 14.61 -1.41
C THR A 144 10.46 14.78 -0.31
N SER A 145 10.01 16.02 -0.12
CA SER A 145 8.86 16.34 0.74
C SER A 145 7.52 15.82 0.20
N TYR A 146 7.55 15.13 -0.95
CA TYR A 146 6.39 14.63 -1.69
C TYR A 146 6.34 13.11 -1.75
N ASP A 147 7.30 12.43 -1.12
CA ASP A 147 7.24 10.98 -0.98
C ASP A 147 5.97 10.63 -0.20
N ALA A 148 5.17 9.73 -0.75
CA ALA A 148 3.86 9.37 -0.22
C ALA A 148 3.71 7.86 -0.12
N CYS A 149 2.91 7.38 0.83
CA CYS A 149 2.56 5.97 0.91
C CYS A 149 1.45 5.64 -0.11
N SER A 150 1.64 4.60 -0.92
CA SER A 150 0.53 4.01 -1.70
C SER A 150 -0.22 3.02 -0.83
N THR A 151 -1.09 3.54 0.02
CA THR A 151 -1.90 2.71 0.92
C THR A 151 -2.92 1.86 0.16
N SER A 152 -3.21 2.17 -1.12
CA SER A 152 -4.03 1.33 -2.00
C SER A 152 -3.33 0.01 -2.32
N SER A 153 -2.04 0.08 -2.64
CA SER A 153 -1.17 -1.06 -2.82
C SER A 153 -1.02 -1.87 -1.52
N GLY A 154 -0.98 -1.20 -0.37
CA GLY A 154 -1.07 -1.82 0.95
C GLY A 154 -2.36 -2.62 1.16
N ALA A 155 -3.51 -2.02 0.89
CA ALA A 155 -4.82 -2.66 1.02
C ALA A 155 -4.96 -3.91 0.13
N LEU A 156 -4.57 -3.80 -1.14
CA LEU A 156 -4.60 -4.93 -2.08
C LEU A 156 -3.57 -6.01 -1.71
N SER A 157 -2.40 -5.63 -1.20
CA SER A 157 -1.39 -6.57 -0.72
C SER A 157 -1.87 -7.36 0.50
N ALA A 158 -2.61 -6.72 1.41
CA ALA A 158 -3.25 -7.38 2.55
C ALA A 158 -4.34 -8.38 2.09
N MET A 159 -5.12 -8.01 1.10
CA MET A 159 -6.08 -8.92 0.49
C MET A 159 -5.40 -10.09 -0.23
N CYS A 160 -4.36 -9.84 -1.02
CA CYS A 160 -3.64 -10.88 -1.77
C CYS A 160 -2.97 -11.88 -0.82
N SER A 161 -2.28 -11.40 0.21
CA SER A 161 -1.62 -12.25 1.21
C SER A 161 -2.65 -13.05 2.03
N SER A 162 -3.73 -12.42 2.49
CA SER A 162 -4.80 -13.15 3.19
C SER A 162 -5.51 -14.17 2.29
N PHE A 163 -5.69 -13.88 1.00
CA PHE A 163 -6.22 -14.83 0.03
C PHE A 163 -5.32 -16.06 -0.08
N LEU A 164 -4.02 -15.85 -0.27
CA LEU A 164 -3.04 -16.91 -0.47
C LEU A 164 -2.93 -17.88 0.70
N LEU A 165 -3.08 -17.35 1.92
CA LEU A 165 -3.03 -18.16 3.14
C LEU A 165 -4.30 -18.98 3.38
N HIS A 166 -5.42 -18.62 2.74
CA HIS A 166 -6.65 -19.34 2.94
C HIS A 166 -6.80 -20.55 1.99
N ARG A 167 -7.36 -21.66 2.49
CA ARG A 167 -7.54 -22.91 1.74
C ARG A 167 -8.40 -22.76 0.48
N VAL A 168 -9.36 -21.83 0.50
CA VAL A 168 -10.25 -21.52 -0.64
C VAL A 168 -9.45 -21.11 -1.87
N SER A 169 -8.29 -20.46 -1.72
CA SER A 169 -7.47 -20.02 -2.86
C SER A 169 -7.03 -21.18 -3.76
N ARG A 170 -6.99 -22.42 -3.25
CA ARG A 170 -6.65 -23.62 -4.03
C ARG A 170 -7.66 -23.89 -5.16
N LYS A 171 -8.91 -23.45 -5.01
CA LYS A 171 -9.95 -23.58 -6.04
C LYS A 171 -9.90 -22.47 -7.10
N HIS A 172 -9.12 -21.41 -6.85
CA HIS A 172 -9.05 -20.22 -7.70
C HIS A 172 -7.61 -20.00 -8.20
N LEU A 173 -7.14 -20.90 -9.08
CA LEU A 173 -5.75 -20.91 -9.55
C LEU A 173 -5.32 -19.58 -10.19
N ILE A 174 -6.20 -18.99 -11.00
CA ILE A 174 -5.93 -17.70 -11.68
C ILE A 174 -5.76 -16.58 -10.65
N SER A 175 -6.72 -16.44 -9.71
CA SER A 175 -6.66 -15.46 -8.63
C SER A 175 -5.42 -15.65 -7.75
N ARG A 176 -5.03 -16.90 -7.51
CA ARG A 176 -3.84 -17.23 -6.73
C ARG A 176 -2.56 -16.76 -7.45
N LYS A 177 -2.46 -17.01 -8.75
CA LYS A 177 -1.33 -16.52 -9.57
C LYS A 177 -1.32 -15.00 -9.60
N ALA A 178 -2.46 -14.34 -9.80
CA ALA A 178 -2.58 -12.89 -9.77
C ALA A 178 -2.12 -12.31 -8.42
N ALA A 179 -2.54 -12.91 -7.30
CA ALA A 179 -2.12 -12.48 -5.96
C ALA A 179 -0.60 -12.63 -5.74
N VAL A 180 0.01 -13.74 -6.18
CA VAL A 180 1.47 -13.94 -6.09
C VAL A 180 2.20 -12.92 -6.96
N MET A 181 1.79 -12.77 -8.23
CA MET A 181 2.43 -11.83 -9.16
C MET A 181 2.33 -10.40 -8.66
N TYR A 182 1.20 -10.00 -8.09
CA TYR A 182 1.02 -8.67 -7.51
C TYR A 182 1.95 -8.42 -6.33
N ILE A 183 2.04 -9.36 -5.39
CA ILE A 183 2.96 -9.25 -4.24
C ILE A 183 4.41 -9.19 -4.72
N LEU A 184 4.81 -10.07 -5.65
CA LEU A 184 6.18 -10.06 -6.19
C LEU A 184 6.49 -8.75 -6.92
N TYR A 185 5.55 -8.23 -7.69
CA TYR A 185 5.68 -6.95 -8.37
C TYR A 185 5.90 -5.82 -7.37
N LYS A 186 5.04 -5.69 -6.34
CA LYS A 186 5.16 -4.64 -5.33
C LYS A 186 6.39 -4.78 -4.45
N LEU A 187 6.83 -6.01 -4.14
CA LEU A 187 8.12 -6.24 -3.48
C LEU A 187 9.30 -5.83 -4.36
N THR A 188 9.23 -6.10 -5.67
CA THR A 188 10.28 -5.70 -6.62
C THR A 188 10.32 -4.17 -6.75
N GLU A 189 9.16 -3.52 -6.81
CA GLU A 189 9.06 -2.07 -6.83
C GLU A 189 9.68 -1.44 -5.57
N GLU A 190 9.31 -1.95 -4.39
CA GLU A 190 9.73 -1.39 -3.10
C GLU A 190 11.21 -1.67 -2.76
N TYR A 191 11.72 -2.87 -3.07
CA TYR A 191 13.07 -3.28 -2.66
C TYR A 191 14.12 -3.31 -3.76
N VAL A 192 13.73 -3.32 -5.03
CA VAL A 192 14.68 -3.39 -6.15
C VAL A 192 14.67 -2.07 -6.91
N LEU A 193 13.52 -1.67 -7.44
CA LEU A 193 13.41 -0.48 -8.29
C LEU A 193 13.60 0.81 -7.48
N ALA A 194 12.95 0.94 -6.32
CA ALA A 194 13.04 2.16 -5.53
C ALA A 194 14.48 2.46 -5.05
N PRO A 195 15.27 1.51 -4.50
CA PRO A 195 16.66 1.78 -4.12
C PRO A 195 17.58 2.07 -5.31
N MET A 196 17.40 1.38 -6.44
CA MET A 196 18.16 1.67 -7.66
C MET A 196 17.91 3.10 -8.12
N HIS A 197 16.65 3.55 -8.10
CA HIS A 197 16.30 4.93 -8.44
C HIS A 197 16.90 5.94 -7.45
N ILE A 198 16.94 5.65 -6.14
CA ILE A 198 17.62 6.52 -5.13
C ILE A 198 19.09 6.68 -5.45
N ARG A 199 19.79 5.56 -5.67
CA ARG A 199 21.22 5.56 -5.94
C ARG A 199 21.53 6.35 -7.20
N TYR A 200 20.74 6.13 -8.25
CA TYR A 200 20.83 6.85 -9.50
C TYR A 200 20.66 8.38 -9.32
N CYS A 201 19.58 8.84 -8.67
CA CYS A 201 19.37 10.26 -8.41
C CYS A 201 20.51 10.90 -7.60
N ARG A 202 21.07 10.16 -6.62
CA ARG A 202 22.19 10.64 -5.80
C ARG A 202 23.49 10.75 -6.58
N GLU A 203 23.84 9.75 -7.38
CA GLU A 203 25.06 9.79 -8.20
C GLU A 203 24.98 10.87 -9.27
N PHE A 204 23.79 11.08 -9.85
CA PHE A 204 23.57 12.20 -10.77
C PHE A 204 23.74 13.56 -10.09
N ALA A 205 23.13 13.77 -8.90
CA ALA A 205 23.25 15.01 -8.15
C ALA A 205 24.69 15.34 -7.72
N LYS A 206 25.56 14.33 -7.57
CA LYS A 206 27.00 14.54 -7.30
C LYS A 206 27.79 14.91 -8.57
N ASN A 207 27.36 14.42 -9.73
CA ASN A 207 28.11 14.48 -10.99
C ASN A 207 27.65 15.60 -11.94
N GLU A 208 26.78 16.52 -11.52
CA GLU A 208 26.41 17.72 -12.30
C GLU A 208 27.61 18.60 -12.72
N SER A 209 28.81 18.37 -12.16
CA SER A 209 30.05 19.05 -12.56
C SER A 209 30.95 18.28 -13.54
N VAL A 210 30.73 16.98 -13.79
CA VAL A 210 31.62 16.15 -14.66
C VAL A 210 30.82 15.05 -15.37
N VAL A 211 30.30 15.32 -16.57
CA VAL A 211 29.61 14.31 -17.38
C VAL A 211 30.57 13.65 -18.37
N THR A 212 31.19 12.56 -17.93
CA THR A 212 31.66 11.46 -18.79
C THR A 212 31.11 10.15 -18.22
N THR A 213 29.81 9.90 -18.43
CA THR A 213 29.15 8.67 -17.99
C THR A 213 29.57 7.48 -18.85
N THR A 214 29.78 6.34 -18.17
CA THR A 214 30.25 5.09 -18.79
C THR A 214 29.15 4.41 -19.60
N MET A 215 29.52 3.56 -20.58
CA MET A 215 28.55 2.88 -21.47
C MET A 215 27.46 2.09 -20.74
N LEU A 216 27.77 1.51 -19.56
CA LEU A 216 26.82 0.71 -18.80
C LEU A 216 25.68 1.57 -18.25
N GLU A 217 25.99 2.81 -17.85
CA GLU A 217 24.98 3.77 -17.39
C GLU A 217 24.11 4.20 -18.57
N LYS A 218 24.68 4.46 -19.75
CA LYS A 218 23.91 4.76 -20.96
C LYS A 218 22.92 3.66 -21.34
N PHE A 219 23.30 2.39 -21.16
CA PHE A 219 22.41 1.26 -21.42
C PHE A 219 21.26 1.18 -20.40
N GLN A 220 21.54 1.42 -19.12
CA GLN A 220 20.49 1.51 -18.08
C GLN A 220 19.56 2.70 -18.33
N PHE A 221 20.09 3.83 -18.78
CA PHE A 221 19.32 5.00 -19.21
C PHE A 221 18.37 4.67 -20.36
N GLN A 222 18.86 3.99 -21.41
CA GLN A 222 18.03 3.59 -22.54
C GLN A 222 16.91 2.63 -22.12
N LEU A 223 17.17 1.70 -21.20
CA LEU A 223 16.15 0.82 -20.64
C LEU A 223 15.06 1.60 -19.89
N ILE A 224 15.45 2.54 -19.03
CA ILE A 224 14.50 3.38 -18.30
C ILE A 224 13.69 4.25 -19.27
N GLU A 225 14.32 4.89 -20.24
CA GLU A 225 13.66 5.73 -21.24
C GLU A 225 12.72 4.91 -22.14
N GLN A 226 13.06 3.65 -22.42
CA GLN A 226 12.21 2.73 -23.18
C GLN A 226 10.96 2.30 -22.40
N PHE A 227 11.06 2.16 -21.07
CA PHE A 227 9.91 1.81 -20.22
C PHE A 227 9.05 3.01 -19.80
N TYR A 228 9.63 4.21 -19.69
CA TYR A 228 8.98 5.39 -19.13
C TYR A 228 8.80 6.57 -20.12
N GLY A 229 9.33 6.46 -21.35
CA GLY A 229 9.30 7.52 -22.37
C GLY A 229 10.45 8.53 -22.24
N PRO A 230 10.62 9.47 -23.20
CA PRO A 230 11.66 10.50 -23.16
C PRO A 230 11.44 11.41 -21.95
N ILE A 231 12.31 11.27 -20.95
CA ILE A 231 12.22 12.02 -19.70
C ILE A 231 12.86 13.40 -19.92
N ASN A 232 12.05 14.45 -19.94
CA ASN A 232 12.57 15.82 -19.96
C ASN A 232 13.31 16.06 -18.62
N MET A 233 14.64 16.05 -18.63
CA MET A 233 15.44 15.92 -17.39
C MET A 233 15.30 17.10 -16.43
N ALA A 234 14.90 18.28 -16.91
CA ALA A 234 14.56 19.43 -16.06
C ALA A 234 13.25 19.27 -15.27
N SER A 235 12.37 18.36 -15.71
CA SER A 235 11.19 17.89 -14.96
C SER A 235 11.42 16.52 -14.32
N ALA A 236 12.62 15.91 -14.40
CA ALA A 236 12.93 14.63 -13.75
C ALA A 236 13.17 14.75 -12.23
N VAL A 237 13.25 15.98 -11.71
CA VAL A 237 13.06 16.29 -10.28
C VAL A 237 11.57 16.54 -10.00
N GLU A 238 10.67 16.01 -10.83
CA GLU A 238 9.28 15.84 -10.43
C GLU A 238 9.24 14.91 -9.22
N PRO A 239 8.33 15.17 -8.27
CA PRO A 239 8.15 14.32 -7.12
C PRO A 239 7.86 12.89 -7.59
N CYS A 240 8.87 12.02 -7.54
CA CYS A 240 8.64 10.58 -7.69
C CYS A 240 7.82 10.16 -6.47
N VAL A 241 6.50 10.15 -6.63
CA VAL A 241 5.57 9.52 -5.71
C VAL A 241 5.93 8.04 -5.71
N ARG A 242 6.76 7.63 -4.76
CA ARG A 242 7.20 6.25 -4.65
C ARG A 242 6.17 5.49 -3.85
N GLU A 243 5.76 4.33 -4.32
CA GLU A 243 4.84 3.48 -3.57
C GLU A 243 5.56 2.71 -2.46
N TRP A 244 5.52 3.24 -1.24
CA TRP A 244 6.05 2.55 -0.05
C TRP A 244 4.90 2.00 0.77
N GLY A 245 5.12 0.88 1.48
CA GLY A 245 4.14 0.33 2.42
C GLY A 245 3.34 -0.87 1.90
N SER A 246 3.60 -1.34 0.67
CA SER A 246 2.99 -2.59 0.16
C SER A 246 3.31 -3.77 1.08
N VAL A 247 4.54 -3.80 1.61
CA VAL A 247 5.04 -4.76 2.58
C VAL A 247 4.25 -4.74 3.87
N GLY A 248 3.92 -3.55 4.38
CA GLY A 248 3.05 -3.42 5.56
C GLY A 248 1.71 -4.10 5.33
N GLY A 249 1.12 -3.88 4.15
CA GLY A 249 -0.08 -4.59 3.70
C GLY A 249 0.09 -6.11 3.74
N VAL A 250 1.18 -6.65 3.18
CA VAL A 250 1.49 -8.09 3.21
C VAL A 250 1.56 -8.62 4.65
N PHE A 251 2.32 -7.97 5.53
CA PHE A 251 2.45 -8.38 6.93
C PHE A 251 1.11 -8.39 7.65
N LEU A 252 0.29 -7.37 7.45
CA LEU A 252 -1.03 -7.33 8.06
C LEU A 252 -1.93 -8.45 7.52
N GLY A 253 -1.92 -8.72 6.22
CA GLY A 253 -2.70 -9.83 5.68
C GLY A 253 -2.26 -11.19 6.21
N MET A 254 -0.96 -11.36 6.52
CA MET A 254 -0.46 -12.53 7.24
C MET A 254 -0.98 -12.60 8.68
N ILE A 255 -0.89 -11.50 9.43
CA ILE A 255 -1.41 -11.39 10.81
C ILE A 255 -2.92 -11.67 10.84
N TRP A 256 -3.67 -11.05 9.93
CA TRP A 256 -5.12 -11.24 9.81
C TRP A 256 -5.46 -12.70 9.52
N ALA A 257 -4.77 -13.33 8.58
CA ALA A 257 -4.99 -14.75 8.29
C ALA A 257 -4.65 -15.64 9.49
N ALA A 258 -3.55 -15.34 10.20
CA ALA A 258 -3.13 -16.09 11.37
C ALA A 258 -4.07 -15.93 12.57
N LEU A 259 -4.62 -14.74 12.80
CA LEU A 259 -5.51 -14.47 13.93
C LEU A 259 -6.97 -14.79 13.62
N VAL A 260 -7.50 -14.27 12.51
CA VAL A 260 -8.94 -14.34 12.21
C VAL A 260 -9.32 -15.68 11.62
N PHE A 261 -8.60 -16.20 10.62
CA PHE A 261 -8.99 -17.49 10.03
C PHE A 261 -8.73 -18.65 10.98
N ARG A 262 -7.66 -18.58 11.78
CA ARG A 262 -7.38 -19.58 12.81
C ARG A 262 -8.45 -19.58 13.91
N THR A 263 -8.78 -18.42 14.47
CA THR A 263 -9.81 -18.35 15.53
C THR A 263 -11.19 -18.78 15.04
N VAL A 264 -11.55 -18.51 13.78
CA VAL A 264 -12.81 -19.00 13.20
C VAL A 264 -12.81 -20.52 13.08
N GLN A 265 -11.71 -21.12 12.65
CA GLN A 265 -11.57 -22.58 12.58
C GLN A 265 -11.60 -23.21 13.97
N GLU A 266 -10.87 -22.64 14.94
CA GLU A 266 -10.85 -23.11 16.32
C GLU A 266 -12.24 -22.98 16.99
N ARG A 267 -12.97 -21.88 16.77
CA ARG A 267 -14.34 -21.73 17.27
C ARG A 267 -15.33 -22.70 16.60
N ALA A 268 -15.13 -23.03 15.32
CA ALA A 268 -15.95 -24.04 14.66
C ALA A 268 -15.70 -25.44 15.25
N ALA A 269 -14.43 -25.80 15.46
CA ALA A 269 -14.05 -27.04 16.11
C ALA A 269 -14.59 -27.12 17.56
N LEU A 270 -14.50 -26.02 18.32
CA LEU A 270 -15.03 -25.95 19.68
C LEU A 270 -16.55 -26.12 19.72
N ARG A 271 -17.29 -25.49 18.79
CA ARG A 271 -18.76 -25.68 18.68
C ARG A 271 -19.11 -27.13 18.34
N GLN A 272 -18.37 -27.76 17.43
CA GLN A 272 -18.56 -29.16 17.09
C GLN A 272 -18.26 -30.07 18.28
N PHE A 273 -17.22 -29.77 19.05
CA PHE A 273 -16.89 -30.47 20.28
C PHE A 273 -18.02 -30.38 21.33
N HIS A 274 -18.54 -29.18 21.61
CA HIS A 274 -19.66 -29.00 22.54
C HIS A 274 -20.94 -29.70 22.08
N HIS A 275 -21.22 -29.67 20.78
CA HIS A 275 -22.37 -30.38 20.21
C HIS A 275 -22.25 -31.90 20.39
N THR A 276 -21.06 -32.46 20.22
CA THR A 276 -20.79 -33.88 20.49
C THR A 276 -20.93 -34.20 21.96
N LEU A 277 -20.39 -33.39 22.87
CA LEU A 277 -20.56 -33.57 24.33
C LEU A 277 -22.04 -33.56 24.75
N GLY A 278 -22.85 -32.68 24.15
CA GLY A 278 -24.30 -32.63 24.42
C GLY A 278 -25.03 -33.92 24.07
N LYS A 279 -24.54 -34.69 23.08
CA LYS A 279 -25.12 -35.99 22.70
C LYS A 279 -24.72 -37.13 23.64
N TYR A 280 -23.59 -37.01 24.32
CA TYR A 280 -23.09 -38.00 25.27
C TYR A 280 -23.62 -37.81 26.69
N ARG A 281 -24.62 -36.94 26.90
CA ARG A 281 -25.28 -36.84 28.20
C ARG A 281 -25.89 -38.22 28.49
N PRO A 282 -25.39 -38.98 29.48
CA PRO A 282 -25.94 -40.29 29.77
C PRO A 282 -27.42 -40.06 30.08
N SER A 283 -28.29 -40.76 29.34
CA SER A 283 -29.69 -40.88 29.69
C SER A 283 -29.70 -41.22 31.16
N GLN A 284 -30.20 -40.28 31.98
CA GLN A 284 -30.31 -40.50 33.41
C GLN A 284 -31.06 -41.82 33.55
N ALA A 285 -30.36 -42.83 34.06
CA ALA A 285 -30.91 -44.12 34.36
C ALA A 285 -31.95 -43.86 35.45
N THR A 286 -33.21 -43.68 35.03
CA THR A 286 -34.41 -43.76 35.85
C THR A 286 -34.75 -45.21 36.09
#